data_AF-X1E645-F1
#
_entry.id   AF-X1E645-F1
#
_cell.length_a   1.000
_cell.length_b   1.000
_cell.length_c   1.000
_cell.angle_alpha   90.00
_cell.angle_beta   90.00
_cell.angle_gamma   90.00
#
_symmetry.space_group_name_H-M   'P 1'
#
loop_
_entity.id
_entity.type
_entity.pdbx_description
1 polymer ?
#
loop_
_entity_poly.entity_id
_entity_poly.type
_entity_poly.pdbx_seq_one_letter_code
_entity_poly.pdbx_strand_id
1 'polypeptide(L)'
;PYTKGLIEAVPVVGKKKDVLNIIPGMVPNLIYPPSGCRFHPRCEYCFEPCDSKIPQNIEVGTNYFVACHLYDPQYKELAEKSIQNVKKNSSNKESHIQN
;
A
#
# COMPACT_ATOMS: atom_id res chain seq x y z
N PRO A 1 2.16 -1.52 3.15
CA PRO A 1 1.12 -1.60 2.08
C PRO A 1 0.93 -3.02 1.52
N TYR A 2 1.99 -3.63 0.97
CA TYR A 2 1.91 -4.96 0.35
C TYR A 2 1.37 -6.04 1.31
N THR A 3 2.03 -6.26 2.45
CA THR A 3 1.62 -7.27 3.43
C THR A 3 0.20 -7.06 3.95
N LYS A 4 -0.18 -5.79 4.19
CA LYS A 4 -1.55 -5.44 4.59
C LYS A 4 -2.56 -5.85 3.53
N GLY A 5 -2.32 -5.52 2.26
CA GLY A 5 -3.19 -5.92 1.16
C GLY A 5 -3.29 -7.43 0.99
N LEU A 6 -2.20 -8.18 1.22
CA LEU A 6 -2.25 -9.65 1.21
C LEU A 6 -3.14 -10.21 2.31
N ILE A 7 -2.99 -9.71 3.54
CA ILE A 7 -3.81 -10.12 4.68
C ILE A 7 -5.29 -9.81 4.43
N GLU A 8 -5.59 -8.63 3.87
CA GLU A 8 -6.97 -8.22 3.57
C GLU A 8 -7.62 -8.99 2.42
N ALA A 9 -6.81 -9.55 1.51
CA ALA A 9 -7.27 -10.39 0.41
C ALA A 9 -7.63 -11.82 0.86
N VAL A 10 -7.26 -12.24 2.08
CA VAL A 10 -7.57 -13.58 2.59
C VAL A 10 -9.06 -13.67 2.93
N PRO A 11 -9.83 -14.60 2.31
CA PRO A 11 -11.23 -14.80 2.64
C PRO A 11 -11.38 -15.40 4.04
N VAL A 12 -12.39 -14.93 4.79
CA VAL A 12 -12.70 -15.46 6.13
C VAL A 12 -13.79 -16.52 6.01
N VAL A 13 -13.48 -17.75 6.42
CA VAL A 13 -14.45 -18.87 6.40
C VAL A 13 -15.70 -18.51 7.19
N GLY A 14 -16.87 -18.73 6.59
CA GLY A 14 -18.17 -18.44 7.21
C GLY A 14 -18.62 -16.97 7.15
N LYS A 15 -17.78 -16.05 6.65
CA LYS A 15 -18.21 -14.67 6.35
C LYS A 15 -18.31 -14.49 4.84
N LYS A 16 -19.52 -14.22 4.34
CA LYS A 16 -19.69 -13.69 2.98
C LYS A 16 -19.23 -12.22 3.01
N LYS A 17 -18.10 -11.94 2.35
CA LYS A 17 -17.79 -10.58 1.91
C LYS A 17 -18.22 -10.48 0.45
N ASP A 18 -19.06 -9.50 0.13
CA ASP A 18 -19.49 -9.27 -1.25
C ASP A 18 -18.33 -8.79 -2.14
N VAL A 19 -17.30 -8.17 -1.53
CA VAL A 19 -16.09 -7.71 -2.23
C VAL A 19 -14.85 -8.08 -1.41
N LEU A 20 -13.90 -8.77 -2.04
CA LEU A 20 -12.56 -8.99 -1.48
C LEU A 20 -11.68 -7.76 -1.77
N ASN A 21 -10.93 -7.32 -0.76
CA ASN A 21 -9.93 -6.27 -0.95
C ASN A 21 -8.76 -6.86 -1.74
N ILE A 22 -8.72 -6.57 -3.05
CA ILE A 22 -7.62 -7.00 -3.92
C ILE A 22 -6.58 -5.89 -4.05
N ILE A 23 -5.30 -6.27 -4.13
CA ILE A 23 -4.23 -5.33 -4.47
C ILE A 23 -4.34 -5.01 -5.97
N PRO A 24 -4.61 -3.76 -6.36
CA PRO A 24 -4.82 -3.39 -7.76
C PRO A 24 -3.55 -3.57 -8.60
N GLY A 25 -3.75 -3.62 -9.91
CA GLY A 25 -2.66 -3.73 -10.90
C GLY A 25 -2.06 -5.13 -11.04
N MET A 26 -1.13 -5.26 -11.97
CA MET A 26 -0.46 -6.53 -12.32
C MET A 26 0.88 -6.68 -11.60
N VAL A 27 1.32 -7.92 -11.39
CA VAL A 27 2.65 -8.21 -10.87
C VAL A 27 3.71 -7.64 -11.84
N PRO A 28 4.70 -6.88 -11.35
CA PRO A 28 5.71 -6.28 -12.22
C PRO A 28 6.60 -7.33 -12.88
N ASN A 29 7.20 -6.96 -14.01
CA ASN A 29 8.21 -7.78 -14.67
C ASN A 29 9.44 -7.94 -13.74
N LEU A 30 9.89 -9.18 -13.52
CA LEU A 30 11.02 -9.47 -12.63
C LEU A 30 12.39 -9.26 -13.28
N ILE A 31 12.47 -9.28 -14.61
CA ILE A 31 13.69 -8.99 -15.39
C ILE A 31 13.95 -7.48 -15.39
N TYR A 32 12.89 -6.68 -15.50
CA TYR A 32 12.95 -5.22 -15.50
C TYR A 32 12.10 -4.67 -14.35
N PRO A 33 12.59 -4.78 -13.10
CA PRO A 33 11.83 -4.32 -11.95
C PRO A 33 11.66 -2.79 -12.00
N PRO A 34 10.55 -2.27 -11.44
CA PRO A 34 10.37 -0.84 -11.25
C PRO A 34 11.52 -0.24 -10.41
N SER A 35 11.86 1.01 -10.69
CA SER A 35 12.82 1.78 -9.90
C SER A 35 12.30 2.04 -8.49
N GLY A 36 13.21 2.33 -7.56
CA GLY A 36 12.86 2.61 -6.17
C GLY A 36 12.16 1.44 -5.46
N CYS A 37 11.01 1.70 -4.86
CA CYS A 37 10.19 0.69 -4.19
C CYS A 37 9.49 -0.19 -5.24
N ARG A 38 9.85 -1.47 -5.36
CA ARG A 38 9.26 -2.40 -6.35
C ARG A 38 7.73 -2.51 -6.31
N PHE A 39 7.11 -2.14 -5.19
CA PHE A 39 5.66 -2.15 -5.03
C PHE A 39 4.97 -0.84 -5.44
N HIS A 40 5.71 0.23 -5.72
CA HIS A 40 5.16 1.56 -6.03
C HIS A 40 4.10 1.57 -7.14
N PRO A 41 4.17 0.76 -8.23
CA PRO A 41 3.14 0.80 -9.29
C PRO A 41 1.76 0.29 -8.84
N ARG A 42 1.71 -0.42 -7.71
CA ARG A 42 0.49 -1.05 -7.14
C ARG A 42 0.12 -0.48 -5.78
N CYS A 43 0.92 0.45 -5.27
CA CYS A 43 0.76 0.98 -3.93
C CYS A 43 -0.25 2.13 -3.95
N GLU A 44 -1.39 1.97 -3.28
CA GLU A 44 -2.37 3.05 -3.11
C GLU A 44 -1.80 4.25 -2.35
N TYR A 45 -0.80 3.99 -1.49
CA TYR A 45 -0.06 5.01 -0.73
C TYR A 45 1.23 5.44 -1.45
N CYS A 46 1.28 5.43 -2.79
CA CYS A 46 2.46 5.89 -3.51
C CYS A 46 2.59 7.41 -3.41
N PHE A 47 3.82 7.90 -3.19
CA PHE A 47 4.20 9.31 -3.15
C PHE A 47 5.69 9.44 -3.44
N GLU A 48 6.20 10.63 -3.76
CA GLU A 48 7.64 10.85 -3.90
C GLU A 48 8.35 10.59 -2.55
N PRO A 49 9.29 9.63 -2.43
CA PRO A 49 10.18 9.16 -3.50
C PRO A 49 10.01 7.68 -3.88
N CYS A 50 8.81 7.10 -3.77
CA CYS A 50 8.54 5.67 -3.96
C CYS A 50 8.99 5.12 -5.32
N ASP A 51 8.93 5.91 -6.37
CA ASP A 51 9.29 5.52 -7.74
C ASP A 51 10.78 5.67 -8.06
N SER A 52 11.54 6.37 -7.22
CA SER A 52 12.89 6.84 -7.54
C SER A 52 13.93 6.40 -6.51
N LYS A 53 13.53 6.20 -5.24
CA LYS A 53 14.44 5.76 -4.16
C LYS A 53 14.04 4.41 -3.59
N ILE A 54 15.04 3.55 -3.41
CA ILE A 54 14.87 2.28 -2.71
C ILE A 54 14.62 2.59 -1.22
N PRO A 55 13.56 2.05 -0.60
CA PRO A 55 13.29 2.29 0.81
C PRO A 55 14.34 1.63 1.70
N GLN A 56 14.70 2.31 2.78
CA GLN A 56 15.60 1.78 3.80
C GLN A 56 14.90 0.69 4.62
N ASN A 57 15.67 -0.24 5.17
CA ASN A 57 15.16 -1.23 6.10
C ASN A 57 15.13 -0.63 7.52
N ILE A 58 13.93 -0.37 8.03
CA ILE A 58 13.68 0.35 9.30
C ILE A 58 13.09 -0.62 10.30
N GLU A 59 13.61 -0.62 11.54
CA GLU A 59 13.03 -1.37 12.65
C GLU A 59 11.82 -0.61 13.22
N VAL A 60 10.67 -1.29 13.29
CA VAL A 60 9.39 -0.71 13.78
C VAL A 60 8.89 -1.38 15.07
N GLY A 61 9.67 -2.31 15.60
CA GLY A 61 9.45 -3.06 16.83
C GLY A 61 10.56 -4.09 16.98
N THR A 62 10.74 -4.66 18.16
CA THR A 62 11.85 -5.60 18.43
C THR A 62 11.90 -6.74 17.40
N ASN A 63 12.94 -6.77 16.57
CA ASN A 63 13.12 -7.72 15.47
C ASN A 63 12.04 -7.65 14.36
N TYR A 64 11.32 -6.55 14.23
CA TYR A 64 10.35 -6.31 13.16
C TYR A 64 10.83 -5.19 12.24
N PHE A 65 11.04 -5.51 10.97
CA PHE A 65 11.60 -4.59 9.99
C PHE A 65 10.64 -4.33 8.82
N VAL A 66 10.70 -3.12 8.29
CA VAL A 66 9.96 -2.72 7.08
C VAL A 66 10.88 -1.99 6.12
N ALA A 67 10.72 -2.26 4.83
CA ALA A 67 11.32 -1.48 3.75
C ALA A 67 10.22 -0.64 3.07
N CYS A 68 9.85 0.48 3.68
CA CYS A 68 8.78 1.34 3.18
C CYS A 68 8.95 2.81 3.61
N HIS A 69 8.89 3.74 2.65
CA HIS A 69 9.00 5.18 2.90
C HIS A 69 7.92 5.75 3.82
N LEU A 70 6.78 5.05 4.01
CA LEU A 70 5.77 5.45 5.00
C LEU A 70 6.28 5.46 6.45
N TYR A 71 7.33 4.68 6.73
CA TYR A 71 7.93 4.55 8.05
C TYR A 71 9.25 5.32 8.18
N ASP A 72 9.69 5.97 7.10
CA ASP A 72 10.92 6.75 7.09
C ASP A 72 10.65 8.15 7.71
N PRO A 73 11.32 8.50 8.82
CA PRO A 73 11.17 9.81 9.44
C PRO A 73 11.43 10.98 8.48
N GLN A 74 12.29 10.79 7.47
CA GLN A 74 12.60 11.80 6.46
C GLN A 74 11.36 12.22 5.66
N TYR A 75 10.43 11.30 5.43
CA TYR A 75 9.27 11.52 4.56
C TYR A 75 7.95 11.59 5.33
N LYS A 76 7.99 11.81 6.65
CA LYS A 76 6.82 11.78 7.53
C LYS A 76 5.65 12.61 7.02
N GLU A 77 5.89 13.86 6.63
CA GLU A 77 4.82 14.75 6.16
C GLU A 77 4.18 14.25 4.85
N LEU A 78 4.98 13.74 3.91
CA LEU A 78 4.48 13.19 2.65
C LEU A 78 3.71 11.89 2.88
N ALA A 79 4.20 11.04 3.79
CA ALA A 79 3.52 9.82 4.20
C ALA A 79 2.14 10.12 4.80
N GLU A 80 2.05 11.10 5.71
CA GLU A 80 0.78 11.52 6.32
C GLU A 80 -0.22 12.03 5.27
N LYS A 81 0.24 12.88 4.34
CA LYS A 81 -0.58 13.36 3.21
C LYS A 81 -1.09 12.21 2.33
N SER A 82 -0.21 11.27 1.99
CA SER A 82 -0.56 10.08 1.20
C SER A 82 -1.65 9.25 1.88
N ILE A 83 -1.50 8.97 3.18
CA ILE A 83 -2.48 8.21 3.97
C ILE A 83 -3.83 8.93 4.02
N GLN A 84 -3.85 10.25 4.20
CA GLN A 84 -5.09 11.03 4.22
C GLN A 84 -5.81 11.00 2.87
N ASN A 85 -5.07 11.10 1.76
CA ASN A 85 -5.64 11.06 0.42
C ASN A 85 -6.30 9.70 0.14
N VAL A 86 -5.66 8.60 0.53
CA VAL A 86 -6.25 7.25 0.42
C VAL A 86 -7.53 7.14 1.24
N LYS A 87 -7.53 7.60 2.50
CA LYS A 87 -8.73 7.58 3.36
C LYS A 87 -9.90 8.35 2.76
N LYS A 88 -9.65 9.56 2.23
CA LYS A 88 -10.68 10.38 1.57
C LYS A 88 -11.27 9.67 0.35
N ASN A 89 -10.43 9.03 -0.46
CA ASN A 89 -10.87 8.32 -1.66
C ASN A 89 -11.68 7.05 -1.34
N SER A 90 -11.40 6.38 -0.22
CA SER A 90 -12.17 5.21 0.22
C SER A 90 -13.55 5.59 0.75
N SER A 91 -13.69 6.71 1.47
CA SER A 91 -15.01 7.21 1.94
C SER A 91 -15.92 7.66 0.79
N ASN A 92 -15.35 8.09 -0.33
CA ASN A 92 -16.14 8.49 -1.52
C ASN A 92 -16.63 7.31 -2.37
N LYS A 93 -16.18 6.06 -2.12
CA LYS A 93 -16.60 4.88 -2.88
C LYS A 93 -17.87 4.21 -2.33
N GLU A 94 -18.28 4.52 -1.11
CA GLU A 94 -19.49 3.95 -0.49
C GLU A 94 -20.80 4.59 -1.00
N SER A 95 -20.74 5.69 -1.76
CA SER A 95 -21.91 6.40 -2.29
C SER A 95 -22.33 6.02 -3.72
N HIS A 96 -21.77 4.96 -4.30
CA HIS A 96 -22.10 4.50 -5.67
C HIS A 96 -22.63 3.06 -5.76
N ILE A 97 -23.02 2.47 -4.63
CA ILE A 97 -23.71 1.16 -4.57
C ILE A 97 -25.12 1.35 -3.99
N GLN A 98 -25.86 2.32 -4.53
CA GLN A 98 -27.31 2.45 -4.37
C GLN A 98 -27.87 3.00 -5.68
N ASN A 99 -28.11 2.11 -6.64
CA ASN A 99 -29.14 2.22 -7.69
C ASN A 99 -29.29 0.87 -8.38
#